data_AF-A0A920P9Q7-F1
#
_entry.id   AF-A0A920P9Q7-F1
#
_cell.length_a   1.000
_cell.length_b   1.000
_cell.length_c   1.000
_cell.angle_alpha   90.00
_cell.angle_beta   90.00
_cell.angle_gamma   90.00
#
_symmetry.space_group_name_H-M   'P 1'
#
loop_
_entity.id
_entity.type
_entity.pdbx_description
1 polymer ?
#
loop_
_entity_poly.entity_id
_entity_poly.type
_entity_poly.pdbx_seq_one_letter_code
_entity_poly.pdbx_strand_id
1 'polypeptide(L)'
;MDIEDAVNYLGRYFNDMDFSSYNLDEPFPELGDFARNGWESATDRLKKLAMEENLTLRELALKTTTPKPAFFGTPTQVADTMQEWFQTGACDGYMLNAAVLPDGFNDFVNLVLPELKERGLFREAYQANTLRGNLGLPIPSNRYSKELE
;
A
#
# COMPACT_ATOMS: atom_id res chain seq x y z
N MET A 1 16.74 -3.48 -3.29
CA MET A 1 16.84 -3.25 -4.74
C MET A 1 18.17 -2.56 -4.98
N ASP A 2 18.90 -2.98 -6.01
CA ASP A 2 20.16 -2.30 -6.38
C ASP A 2 19.87 -0.93 -6.99
N ILE A 3 20.85 -0.02 -6.97
CA ILE A 3 20.66 1.33 -7.51
C ILE A 3 20.49 1.32 -9.04
N GLU A 4 21.19 0.45 -9.75
CA GLU A 4 21.03 0.30 -11.20
C GLU A 4 19.60 -0.13 -11.55
N ASP A 5 19.05 -1.12 -10.83
CA ASP A 5 17.67 -1.54 -10.98
C ASP A 5 16.67 -0.40 -10.69
N ALA A 6 16.93 0.39 -9.65
CA ALA A 6 16.08 1.50 -9.28
C ALA A 6 16.06 2.61 -10.34
N VAL A 7 17.23 2.92 -10.91
CA VAL A 7 17.38 3.91 -11.98
C VAL A 7 16.76 3.42 -13.29
N ASN A 8 16.94 2.13 -13.63
CA ASN A 8 16.28 1.51 -14.77
C ASN A 8 14.76 1.50 -14.62
N TYR A 9 14.25 1.23 -13.41
CA TYR A 9 12.82 1.30 -13.12
C TYR A 9 12.27 2.72 -13.28
N LEU A 10 13.01 3.73 -12.81
CA LEU A 10 12.66 5.14 -13.02
C LEU A 10 12.57 5.47 -14.52
N GLY A 11 13.51 4.98 -15.32
CA GLY A 11 13.52 5.08 -16.79
C GLY A 11 12.21 4.74 -17.47
N ARG A 12 11.46 3.74 -16.97
CA ARG A 12 10.17 3.31 -17.53
C ARG A 12 9.12 4.42 -17.57
N TYR A 13 9.10 5.28 -16.56
CA TYR A 13 8.20 6.43 -16.55
C TYR A 13 8.60 7.46 -17.60
N PHE A 14 9.89 7.52 -17.95
CA PHE A 14 10.46 8.44 -18.92
C PHE A 14 10.65 7.84 -20.32
N ASN A 15 9.72 6.98 -20.78
CA ASN A 15 9.83 6.26 -22.06
C ASN A 15 11.10 5.41 -22.19
N ASP A 16 11.41 4.64 -21.14
CA ASP A 16 12.59 3.77 -21.07
C ASP A 16 13.92 4.53 -21.28
N MET A 17 13.98 5.78 -20.81
CA MET A 17 15.19 6.60 -20.86
C MET A 17 16.33 5.97 -20.06
N ASP A 18 17.51 5.93 -20.67
CA ASP A 18 18.73 5.51 -20.01
C ASP A 18 19.35 6.65 -19.18
N PHE A 19 19.24 6.51 -17.87
CA PHE A 19 19.77 7.45 -16.89
C PHE A 19 21.21 7.12 -16.47
N SER A 20 21.84 6.06 -16.97
CA SER A 20 23.21 5.64 -16.59
C SER A 20 24.27 6.68 -16.92
N SER A 21 24.02 7.54 -17.90
CA SER A 21 24.90 8.63 -18.32
C SER A 21 24.86 9.85 -17.39
N TYR A 22 23.90 9.91 -16.47
CA TYR A 22 23.74 11.02 -15.52
C TYR A 22 24.45 10.72 -14.20
N ASN A 23 24.95 11.78 -13.56
CA ASN A 23 25.52 11.66 -12.23
C ASN A 23 24.41 11.42 -11.20
N LEU A 24 24.50 10.31 -10.47
CA LEU A 24 23.48 9.89 -9.51
C LEU A 24 23.31 10.86 -8.34
N ASP A 25 24.38 11.55 -7.96
CA ASP A 25 24.44 12.42 -6.78
C ASP A 25 24.28 13.91 -7.16
N GLU A 26 23.90 14.18 -8.41
CA GLU A 26 23.48 15.52 -8.86
C GLU A 26 21.95 15.66 -8.83
N PRO A 27 21.43 16.91 -8.74
CA PRO A 27 20.00 17.17 -8.83
C PRO A 27 19.37 16.49 -10.05
N PHE A 28 18.13 16.01 -9.89
CA PHE A 28 17.41 15.37 -10.99
C PHE A 28 17.39 16.28 -12.24
N PRO A 29 17.75 15.77 -13.43
CA PRO A 29 17.88 16.60 -14.62
C PRO A 29 16.55 17.26 -15.04
N GLU A 30 16.63 18.48 -15.54
CA GLU A 30 15.50 19.18 -16.14
C GLU A 30 15.18 18.59 -17.52
N LEU A 31 14.18 17.70 -17.56
CA LEU A 31 13.81 16.94 -18.76
C LEU A 31 12.73 17.62 -19.64
N GLY A 32 12.24 18.81 -19.26
CA GLY A 32 11.22 19.55 -20.02
C GLY A 32 9.96 18.71 -20.32
N ASP A 33 9.48 18.75 -21.57
CA ASP A 33 8.31 18.00 -22.05
C ASP A 33 8.62 16.54 -22.45
N PHE A 34 9.84 16.07 -22.17
CA PHE A 34 10.20 14.68 -22.46
C PHE A 34 9.31 13.72 -21.67
N ALA A 35 9.00 12.58 -22.30
CA ALA A 35 8.11 11.53 -21.81
C ALA A 35 6.61 11.85 -21.73
N ARG A 36 6.12 12.80 -22.56
CA ARG A 36 4.68 13.09 -22.68
C ARG A 36 3.82 12.00 -23.33
N ASN A 37 4.40 10.90 -23.81
CA ASN A 37 3.64 9.86 -24.50
C ASN A 37 3.17 8.76 -23.53
N GLY A 38 2.03 8.97 -22.86
CA GLY A 38 1.30 7.93 -22.11
C GLY A 38 1.57 7.85 -20.61
N TRP A 39 2.62 8.51 -20.10
CA TRP A 39 2.97 8.54 -18.66
C TRP A 39 2.99 9.96 -18.06
N GLU A 40 2.38 10.95 -18.71
CA GLU A 40 2.41 12.37 -18.34
C GLU A 40 2.12 12.63 -16.86
N SER A 41 1.03 12.06 -16.34
CA SER A 41 0.66 12.26 -14.93
C SER A 41 1.72 11.73 -13.96
N ALA A 42 2.37 10.62 -14.30
CA ALA A 42 3.42 10.03 -13.46
C ALA A 42 4.73 10.84 -13.58
N THR A 43 5.14 11.21 -14.79
CA THR A 43 6.36 11.99 -15.02
C THR A 43 6.26 13.38 -14.41
N ASP A 44 5.13 14.07 -14.55
CA ASP A 44 4.93 15.39 -13.94
C ASP A 44 4.95 15.31 -12.41
N ARG A 45 4.34 14.28 -11.83
CA ARG A 45 4.39 14.04 -10.38
C ARG A 45 5.83 13.80 -9.90
N LEU A 46 6.62 13.03 -10.64
CA LEU A 46 8.01 12.73 -10.28
C LEU A 46 8.92 13.95 -10.43
N LYS A 47 8.80 14.72 -11.54
CA LYS A 47 9.51 15.98 -11.74
C LYS A 47 9.19 16.98 -10.63
N LYS A 48 7.90 17.14 -10.30
CA LYS A 48 7.44 18.00 -9.21
C LYS A 48 8.03 17.58 -7.87
N LEU A 49 7.98 16.29 -7.54
CA LEU A 49 8.55 15.76 -6.30
C LEU A 49 10.06 16.01 -6.21
N ALA A 50 10.79 15.79 -7.31
CA ALA A 50 12.23 16.02 -7.37
C ALA A 50 12.58 17.50 -7.15
N MET A 51 11.79 18.41 -7.74
CA MET A 51 11.98 19.85 -7.59
C MET A 51 11.63 20.35 -6.18
N GLU A 52 10.48 19.93 -5.62
CA GLU A 52 9.99 20.38 -4.31
C GLU A 52 10.91 19.94 -3.16
N GLU A 53 11.50 18.75 -3.27
CA GLU A 53 12.41 18.21 -2.25
C GLU A 53 13.90 18.33 -2.62
N ASN A 54 14.23 18.94 -3.76
CA ASN A 54 15.59 19.07 -4.30
C ASN A 54 16.35 17.72 -4.32
N LEU A 55 15.69 16.68 -4.83
CA LEU A 55 16.21 15.32 -4.83
C LEU A 55 17.27 15.12 -5.92
N THR A 56 18.29 14.35 -5.58
CA THR A 56 19.22 13.78 -6.55
C THR A 56 18.55 12.69 -7.40
N LEU A 57 19.16 12.34 -8.53
CA LEU A 57 18.70 11.22 -9.35
C LEU A 57 18.64 9.90 -8.54
N ARG A 58 19.64 9.66 -7.68
CA ARG A 58 19.68 8.51 -6.76
C ARG A 58 18.48 8.47 -5.84
N GLU A 59 18.19 9.58 -5.17
CA GLU A 59 17.12 9.67 -4.18
C GLU A 59 15.76 9.51 -4.84
N LEU A 60 15.52 10.16 -5.99
CA LEU A 60 14.26 10.01 -6.72
C LEU A 60 14.06 8.57 -7.19
N ALA A 61 15.09 7.91 -7.73
CA ALA A 61 15.02 6.52 -8.16
C ALA A 61 14.68 5.57 -7.00
N LEU A 62 15.36 5.72 -5.85
CA LEU A 62 15.09 4.91 -4.66
C LEU A 62 13.68 5.16 -4.11
N LYS A 63 13.25 6.42 -4.04
CA LYS A 63 11.93 6.80 -3.52
C LYS A 63 10.78 6.29 -4.41
N THR A 64 10.99 6.27 -5.73
CA THR A 64 10.01 5.77 -6.70
C THR A 64 9.88 4.25 -6.64
N THR A 65 10.97 3.54 -6.34
CA THR A 65 11.01 2.07 -6.29
C THR A 65 10.67 1.48 -4.92
N THR A 66 10.73 2.31 -3.87
CA THR A 66 10.30 1.94 -2.50
C THR A 66 9.21 2.89 -1.98
N PRO A 67 8.03 2.92 -2.62
CA PRO A 67 6.92 3.71 -2.11
C PRO A 67 6.55 3.21 -0.72
N LYS A 68 6.51 4.11 0.26
CA LYS A 68 6.01 3.79 1.60
C LYS A 68 4.48 3.65 1.50
N PRO A 69 3.91 2.45 1.72
CA PRO A 69 2.46 2.29 1.69
C PRO A 69 1.82 3.04 2.86
N ALA A 70 0.51 3.26 2.80
CA ALA A 70 -0.24 3.91 3.87
C ALA A 70 -0.07 3.19 5.22
N PHE A 71 0.13 1.88 5.21
CA PHE A 71 0.33 1.04 6.39
C PHE A 71 1.82 0.75 6.62
N PHE A 72 2.63 1.80 6.82
CA PHE A 72 4.05 1.69 7.14
C PHE A 72 4.38 2.56 8.36
N GLY A 73 4.94 1.95 9.42
CA GLY A 73 5.28 2.67 10.65
C GLY A 73 5.32 1.76 11.87
N THR A 74 5.15 2.37 13.04
CA THR A 74 4.99 1.63 14.31
C THR A 74 3.65 0.90 14.36
N PRO A 75 3.47 -0.09 15.25
CA PRO A 75 2.20 -0.78 15.40
C PRO A 75 1.02 0.16 15.69
N THR A 76 1.26 1.18 16.52
CA THR A 76 0.29 2.23 16.83
C THR A 76 -0.08 3.04 15.59
N GLN A 77 0.89 3.47 14.78
CA GLN A 77 0.63 4.22 13.54
C GLN A 77 -0.22 3.41 12.55
N VAL A 78 0.10 2.12 12.39
CA VAL A 78 -0.68 1.22 11.54
C VAL A 78 -2.10 1.07 12.08
N ALA A 79 -2.28 0.85 13.38
CA ALA A 79 -3.59 0.75 14.02
C ALA A 79 -4.41 2.05 13.89
N ASP A 80 -3.76 3.21 14.02
CA ASP A 80 -4.39 4.53 13.83
C ASP A 80 -4.94 4.69 12.41
N THR A 81 -4.13 4.36 11.40
CA THR A 81 -4.59 4.42 9.99
C THR A 81 -5.74 3.44 9.73
N MET A 82 -5.66 2.21 10.27
CA MET A 82 -6.74 1.23 10.13
C MET A 82 -8.02 1.68 10.84
N GLN A 83 -7.90 2.34 11.98
CA GLN A 83 -9.04 2.91 12.70
C GLN A 83 -9.68 4.05 11.91
N GLU A 84 -8.87 4.98 11.39
CA GLU A 84 -9.35 6.12 10.61
C GLU A 84 -10.16 5.64 9.40
N TRP A 85 -9.63 4.70 8.62
CA TRP A 85 -10.31 4.16 7.44
C TRP A 85 -11.62 3.46 7.79
N PHE A 86 -11.67 2.72 8.90
CA PHE A 86 -12.89 2.09 9.37
C PHE A 86 -13.94 3.13 9.84
N GLN A 87 -13.53 4.08 10.68
CA GLN A 87 -14.43 5.08 11.26
C GLN A 87 -14.95 6.10 10.24
N THR A 88 -14.18 6.39 9.20
CA THR A 88 -14.59 7.26 8.09
C THR A 88 -15.44 6.54 7.03
N GLY A 89 -15.68 5.24 7.20
CA GLY A 89 -16.49 4.44 6.26
C GLY A 89 -15.77 4.12 4.95
N ALA A 90 -14.43 4.18 4.93
CA ALA A 90 -13.65 3.78 3.76
C ALA A 90 -13.65 2.24 3.56
N CYS A 91 -13.85 1.47 4.63
CA CYS A 91 -13.95 0.01 4.58
C CYS A 91 -14.66 -0.60 5.79
N ASP A 92 -15.22 -1.81 5.62
CA ASP A 92 -15.75 -2.64 6.71
C ASP A 92 -14.74 -3.69 7.23
N GLY A 93 -13.61 -3.83 6.55
CA GLY A 93 -12.57 -4.80 6.88
C GLY A 93 -11.41 -4.76 5.89
N TYR A 94 -10.36 -5.54 6.19
CA TYR A 94 -9.10 -5.52 5.46
C TYR A 94 -8.75 -6.89 4.88
N MET A 95 -8.24 -6.89 3.66
CA MET A 95 -7.55 -8.03 3.08
C MET A 95 -6.04 -7.81 3.23
N LEU A 96 -5.40 -8.60 4.09
CA LEU A 96 -3.97 -8.45 4.40
C LEU A 96 -3.14 -9.26 3.40
N ASN A 97 -2.17 -8.60 2.76
CA ASN A 97 -1.17 -9.23 1.92
C ASN A 97 0.22 -8.82 2.41
N ALA A 98 0.92 -9.72 3.10
CA ALA A 98 2.24 -9.45 3.62
C ALA A 98 3.30 -9.55 2.52
N ALA A 99 4.22 -8.59 2.48
CA ALA A 99 5.32 -8.58 1.49
C ALA A 99 6.27 -9.78 1.66
N VAL A 100 6.47 -10.24 2.89
CA VAL A 100 7.29 -11.42 3.21
C VAL A 100 6.49 -12.34 4.12
N LEU A 101 6.37 -13.59 3.72
CA LEU A 101 5.68 -14.64 4.46
C LEU A 101 6.71 -15.59 5.11
N PRO A 102 6.49 -16.02 6.35
CA PRO A 102 5.34 -15.73 7.22
C PRO A 102 5.48 -14.44 8.06
N ASP A 103 6.67 -13.82 8.05
CA ASP A 103 7.06 -12.81 9.04
C ASP A 103 6.13 -11.61 9.09
N GLY A 104 5.68 -11.08 7.95
CA GLY A 104 4.76 -9.94 7.95
C GLY A 104 3.39 -10.24 8.56
N PHE A 105 2.92 -11.50 8.50
CA PHE A 105 1.71 -11.89 9.24
C PHE A 105 1.99 -12.03 10.74
N ASN A 106 3.14 -12.59 11.11
CA ASN A 106 3.53 -12.72 12.51
C ASN A 106 3.64 -11.33 13.17
N ASP A 107 4.27 -10.37 12.50
CA ASP A 107 4.38 -8.99 12.99
C ASP A 107 3.00 -8.36 13.16
N PHE A 108 2.11 -8.50 12.19
CA PHE A 108 0.75 -7.97 12.31
C PHE A 108 -0.02 -8.59 13.48
N VAL A 109 0.02 -9.92 13.61
CA VAL A 109 -0.70 -10.65 14.67
C VAL A 109 -0.13 -10.34 16.06
N ASN A 110 1.19 -10.21 16.18
CA ASN A 110 1.84 -10.02 17.48
C ASN A 110 1.87 -8.55 17.91
N LEU A 111 1.90 -7.61 16.97
CA LEU A 111 2.13 -6.19 17.27
C LEU A 111 0.88 -5.31 17.03
N VAL A 112 0.18 -5.50 15.91
CA VAL A 112 -0.95 -4.62 15.51
C VAL A 112 -2.29 -5.15 16.01
N LEU A 113 -2.50 -6.46 15.94
CA LEU A 113 -3.77 -7.06 16.36
C LEU A 113 -4.14 -6.80 17.83
N PRO A 114 -3.19 -6.80 18.80
CA PRO A 114 -3.49 -6.44 20.19
C PRO A 114 -3.99 -5.00 20.35
N GLU A 115 -3.40 -4.06 19.62
CA GLU A 115 -3.83 -2.65 19.61
C GLU A 115 -5.27 -2.51 19.10
N LEU A 116 -5.60 -3.20 18.00
CA LEU A 116 -6.95 -3.18 17.44
C LEU A 116 -7.98 -3.79 18.41
N LYS A 117 -7.60 -4.83 19.15
CA LYS A 117 -8.45 -5.43 20.20
C LYS A 117 -8.68 -4.48 21.37
N GLU A 118 -7.63 -3.86 21.89
CA GLU A 118 -7.72 -2.87 22.98
C GLU A 118 -8.65 -1.71 22.62
N ARG A 119 -8.62 -1.29 21.35
CA ARG A 119 -9.50 -0.23 20.79
C ARG A 119 -10.93 -0.69 20.48
N GLY A 120 -11.25 -1.97 20.67
CA GLY A 120 -12.56 -2.54 20.33
C GLY A 120 -12.85 -2.62 18.83
N LEU A 121 -11.81 -2.54 17.98
CA LEU A 121 -11.91 -2.60 16.52
C LEU A 121 -11.77 -4.03 15.97
N PHE A 122 -11.37 -4.97 16.82
CA PHE A 122 -11.28 -6.38 16.44
C PHE A 122 -11.90 -7.28 17.52
N ARG A 123 -12.50 -8.39 17.09
CA ARG A 123 -13.15 -9.36 17.97
C ARG A 123 -12.14 -10.09 18.88
N GLU A 124 -12.57 -10.43 20.09
CA GLU A 124 -11.77 -11.25 21.01
C GLU A 124 -11.82 -12.73 20.68
N ALA A 125 -12.98 -13.22 20.25
CA ALA A 125 -13.23 -14.60 19.88
C ALA A 125 -14.19 -14.69 18.69
N TYR A 126 -14.14 -15.82 17.99
CA TYR A 126 -15.14 -16.16 16.98
C TYR A 126 -16.49 -16.43 17.64
N GLN A 127 -17.55 -15.84 17.11
CA GLN A 127 -18.91 -15.96 17.66
C GLN A 127 -19.78 -16.96 16.90
N ALA A 128 -19.31 -17.43 15.73
CA ALA A 128 -20.03 -18.41 14.92
C ALA A 128 -19.10 -19.49 14.34
N ASN A 129 -19.70 -20.63 14.01
CA ASN A 129 -19.00 -21.77 13.41
C ASN A 129 -19.00 -21.73 11.87
N THR A 130 -19.50 -20.64 11.27
CA THR A 130 -19.55 -20.45 9.82
C THR A 130 -18.91 -19.13 9.44
N LEU A 131 -18.34 -19.06 8.23
CA LEU A 131 -17.80 -17.83 7.68
C LEU A 131 -18.86 -16.71 7.65
N ARG A 132 -20.10 -17.04 7.24
CA ARG A 132 -21.22 -16.08 7.22
C ARG A 132 -21.50 -15.49 8.59
N GLY A 133 -21.64 -16.33 9.61
CA GLY A 133 -21.89 -15.86 10.97
C GLY A 133 -20.75 -14.97 11.49
N ASN A 134 -19.50 -15.31 11.18
CA ASN A 134 -18.33 -14.52 11.57
C ASN A 134 -18.17 -13.20 10.81
N LEU A 135 -18.93 -13.01 9.73
CA LEU A 135 -19.01 -11.78 8.95
C LEU A 135 -20.34 -11.03 9.17
N GLY A 136 -21.20 -11.48 10.10
CA GLY A 136 -22.51 -10.88 10.35
C GLY A 136 -23.52 -11.09 9.22
N LEU A 137 -23.31 -12.09 8.36
CA LEU A 137 -24.18 -12.37 7.21
C LEU A 137 -25.22 -13.45 7.54
N PRO A 138 -26.47 -13.30 7.08
CA PRO A 138 -27.50 -14.32 7.27
C PRO A 138 -27.19 -15.59 6.47
N ILE A 139 -27.66 -16.73 6.97
CA ILE A 139 -27.66 -17.99 6.23
C ILE A 139 -28.80 -17.90 5.19
N PRO A 140 -28.50 -18.01 3.89
CA PRO A 140 -29.54 -17.95 2.87
C PRO A 140 -30.47 -19.15 2.99
N SER A 141 -31.78 -18.91 2.97
CA SER A 141 -32.76 -19.98 2.87
C SER A 141 -32.62 -20.70 1.53
N ASN A 142 -32.79 -22.02 1.57
CA ASN A 142 -32.84 -22.79 0.32
C ASN A 142 -34.12 -22.40 -0.42
N ARG A 143 -34.01 -21.95 -1.67
CA ARG A 143 -35.17 -21.55 -2.49
C ARG A 143 -36.21 -22.66 -2.70
N TYR A 144 -35.87 -23.91 -2.41
CA TYR A 144 -36.76 -25.07 -2.55
C TYR A 144 -37.25 -25.66 -1.22
N SER A 145 -36.86 -25.10 -0.06
CA SER A 145 -37.43 -25.54 1.22
C SER A 145 -38.88 -25.06 1.31
N LYS A 146 -39.83 -26.00 1.43
CA LYS A 146 -41.22 -25.67 1.79
C LYS A 146 -41.22 -25.22 3.25
N GLU A 147 -41.86 -24.09 3.55
CA GLU A 147 -42.20 -23.75 4.94
C GLU A 147 -43.10 -24.86 5.48
N LEU A 148 -42.69 -25.48 6.58
CA LEU A 148 -43.55 -26.40 7.32
C LEU A 148 -44.60 -25.52 8.01
N GLU A 149 -45.84 -25.56 7.51
CA GLU A 149 -47.03 -25.01 8.19
C GLU A 149 -47.29 -25.70 9.53
#